data_AF-A0A954VRF0-F1
#
_entry.id   AF-A0A954VRF0-F1
#
_cell.length_a   1.000
_cell.length_b   1.000
_cell.length_c   1.000
_cell.angle_alpha   90.00
_cell.angle_beta   90.00
_cell.angle_gamma   90.00
#
_symmetry.space_group_name_H-M   'P 1'
#
loop_
_entity.id
_entity.type
_entity.pdbx_description
1 polymer ?
#
loop_
_entity_poly.entity_id
_entity_poly.type
_entity_poly.pdbx_seq_one_letter_code
_entity_poly.pdbx_strand_id
1 'polypeptide(L)'
;MRKHRGTPDPPCAVMGADELVSHLFRMAPDADSIVYAFDILRVDLDGTEAVPSFRPEDLRSLVKLCQVMAFAILDDGWVSDDCRTELTQLWHELDAVTSKWNRGPNGTSHS
;
A
#
# COMPACT_ATOMS: atom_id res chain seq x y z
N MET A 1 0.55 29.75 -22.99
CA MET A 1 1.69 28.99 -22.46
C MET A 1 1.38 27.50 -22.61
N ARG A 2 2.20 26.77 -23.35
CA ARG A 2 2.01 25.35 -23.64
C ARG A 2 2.29 24.57 -22.35
N LYS A 3 1.26 23.98 -21.72
CA LYS A 3 1.44 23.01 -20.64
C LYS A 3 2.17 21.82 -21.24
N HIS A 4 3.41 21.59 -20.82
CA HIS A 4 4.08 20.32 -21.06
C HIS A 4 3.09 19.21 -20.62
N ARG A 5 2.70 18.33 -21.55
CA ARG A 5 2.30 16.98 -21.16
C ARG A 5 3.59 16.33 -20.65
N GLY A 6 3.96 16.68 -19.42
CA GLY A 6 5.06 16.05 -18.72
C GLY A 6 4.67 14.60 -18.46
N THR A 7 5.62 13.70 -18.65
CA THR A 7 5.54 12.37 -18.08
C THR A 7 5.13 12.49 -16.61
N PRO A 8 4.20 11.65 -16.11
CA PRO A 8 3.86 11.66 -14.69
C PRO A 8 5.13 11.53 -13.86
N ASP A 9 5.19 12.24 -12.74
CA ASP A 9 6.32 12.14 -11.82
C ASP A 9 6.53 10.68 -11.41
N PRO A 10 7.79 10.23 -11.30
CA PRO A 10 8.06 8.87 -10.86
C PRO A 10 7.51 8.66 -9.44
N PRO A 11 7.12 7.43 -9.09
CA PRO A 11 6.63 7.15 -7.75
C PRO A 11 7.71 7.41 -6.70
N CYS A 12 7.30 7.94 -5.55
CA CYS A 12 8.20 8.16 -4.42
C CYS A 12 8.48 6.86 -3.65
N ALA A 13 7.61 5.85 -3.78
CA ALA A 13 7.83 4.52 -3.26
C ALA A 13 7.14 3.46 -4.12
N VAL A 14 7.69 2.25 -4.11
CA VAL A 14 7.08 1.05 -4.69
C VAL A 14 6.95 0.02 -3.58
N MET A 15 5.75 -0.49 -3.34
CA MET A 15 5.44 -1.42 -2.25
C MET A 15 4.88 -2.71 -2.84
N GLY A 16 5.22 -3.83 -2.24
CA GLY A 16 4.79 -5.15 -2.69
C GLY A 16 4.21 -6.00 -1.57
N ALA A 17 3.23 -6.82 -1.91
CA ALA A 17 2.72 -7.89 -1.06
C ALA A 17 2.32 -9.08 -1.94
N ASP A 18 3.11 -10.15 -1.85
CA ASP A 18 3.01 -11.32 -2.75
C ASP A 18 3.03 -10.87 -4.23
N GLU A 19 2.05 -11.24 -5.04
CA GLU A 19 1.94 -10.84 -6.46
C GLU A 19 1.37 -9.43 -6.68
N LEU A 20 1.08 -8.66 -5.63
CA LEU A 20 0.56 -7.30 -5.76
C LEU A 20 1.66 -6.26 -5.55
N VAL A 21 1.65 -5.23 -6.38
CA VAL A 21 2.52 -4.06 -6.29
C VAL A 21 1.69 -2.79 -6.31
N SER A 22 2.12 -1.79 -5.56
CA SER A 22 1.59 -0.44 -5.60
C SER A 22 2.70 0.55 -5.84
N HIS A 23 2.44 1.55 -6.68
CA HIS A 23 3.26 2.75 -6.79
C HIS A 23 2.62 3.86 -5.97
N LEU A 24 3.37 4.44 -5.03
CA LEU A 24 2.95 5.60 -4.25
C LEU A 24 3.48 6.88 -4.90
N PHE A 25 2.60 7.83 -5.10
CA PHE A 25 2.90 9.14 -5.63
C PHE A 25 2.59 10.18 -4.56
N ARG A 26 3.54 11.07 -4.32
CA ARG A 26 3.34 12.26 -3.49
C ARG A 26 3.05 13.44 -4.39
N MET A 27 1.89 14.05 -4.21
CA MET A 27 1.44 15.21 -4.99
C MET A 27 1.34 16.42 -4.06
N ALA A 28 1.79 17.58 -4.52
CA ALA A 28 1.63 18.86 -3.85
C ALA A 28 0.74 19.76 -4.71
N PRO A 29 -0.59 19.65 -4.64
CA PRO A 29 -1.49 20.47 -5.46
C PRO A 29 -1.42 21.95 -5.10
N ASP A 30 -1.01 22.28 -3.88
CA ASP A 30 -0.66 23.62 -3.42
C ASP A 30 0.54 23.58 -2.44
N ALA A 31 0.98 24.74 -1.94
CA ALA A 31 2.19 24.86 -1.13
C ALA A 31 2.07 24.22 0.27
N ASP A 32 0.84 24.03 0.76
CA ASP A 32 0.57 23.67 2.16
C ASP A 32 -0.13 22.31 2.30
N SER A 33 -0.44 21.64 1.19
CA SER A 33 -1.07 20.31 1.19
C SER A 33 -0.26 19.29 0.41
N ILE A 34 -0.11 18.12 1.04
CA ILE A 34 0.42 16.92 0.40
C ILE A 34 -0.73 15.92 0.28
N VAL A 35 -0.90 15.39 -0.92
CA VAL A 35 -1.87 14.33 -1.23
C VAL A 35 -1.09 13.12 -1.73
N TYR A 36 -1.39 11.95 -1.17
CA TYR A 36 -0.89 10.69 -1.68
C TYR A 36 -1.89 10.10 -2.67
N ALA A 37 -1.38 9.65 -3.81
CA ALA A 37 -2.11 8.80 -4.74
C ALA A 37 -1.36 7.49 -4.89
N PHE A 38 -2.09 6.42 -5.18
CA PHE A 38 -1.50 5.12 -5.42
C PHE A 38 -2.28 4.35 -6.47
N ASP A 39 -1.57 3.50 -7.20
CA ASP A 39 -2.16 2.45 -8.01
C ASP A 39 -1.95 1.10 -7.32
N ILE A 40 -2.68 0.09 -7.76
CA ILE A 40 -2.44 -1.31 -7.36
C ILE A 40 -2.48 -2.13 -8.63
N LEU A 41 -1.45 -2.94 -8.82
CA LEU A 41 -1.24 -3.77 -9.98
C LEU A 41 -0.91 -5.18 -9.51
N ARG A 42 -1.41 -6.18 -10.23
CA ARG A 42 -1.02 -7.58 -10.04
C ARG A 42 0.07 -7.93 -11.03
N VAL A 43 1.20 -8.40 -10.53
CA VAL A 43 2.34 -8.85 -11.33
C VAL A 43 2.13 -10.32 -11.68
N ASP A 44 2.28 -10.68 -12.95
CA ASP A 44 2.20 -12.09 -13.36
C ASP A 44 3.41 -12.89 -12.87
N LEU A 45 3.31 -14.23 -12.88
CA LEU A 45 4.34 -15.16 -12.37
C LEU A 45 5.72 -14.96 -13.00
N ASP A 46 5.75 -14.47 -14.25
CA ASP A 46 6.99 -14.20 -14.98
C ASP A 46 7.58 -12.80 -14.66
N GLY A 47 6.92 -12.01 -13.81
CA GLY A 47 7.39 -10.69 -13.37
C GLY A 47 7.32 -9.59 -14.43
N THR A 48 6.91 -9.93 -15.66
CA THR A 48 7.03 -9.07 -16.85
C THR A 48 5.81 -8.22 -17.14
N GLU A 49 4.63 -8.62 -16.68
CA GLU A 49 3.37 -7.89 -16.93
C GLU A 49 2.66 -7.53 -15.63
N ALA A 50 2.18 -6.29 -15.57
CA ALA A 50 1.34 -5.78 -14.49
C ALA A 50 -0.08 -5.55 -15.04
N VAL A 51 -1.07 -6.23 -14.46
CA VAL A 51 -2.47 -6.16 -14.89
C VAL A 51 -3.38 -5.64 -13.77
N PRO A 52 -4.41 -4.84 -14.09
CA PRO A 52 -5.38 -4.34 -13.11
C PRO A 52 -6.49 -5.35 -12.78
N SER A 53 -6.26 -6.64 -13.06
CA SER A 53 -7.24 -7.71 -12.84
C SER A 53 -6.87 -8.52 -11.61
N PHE A 54 -7.77 -8.50 -10.62
CA PHE A 54 -7.61 -9.19 -9.34
C PHE A 54 -8.47 -10.45 -9.27
N ARG A 55 -7.98 -11.43 -8.51
CA ARG A 55 -8.63 -12.70 -8.22
C ARG A 55 -9.00 -12.76 -6.73
N PRO A 56 -9.98 -13.58 -6.33
CA PRO A 56 -10.35 -13.73 -4.93
C PRO A 56 -9.19 -14.12 -4.01
N GLU A 57 -8.20 -14.86 -4.52
CA GLU A 57 -7.02 -15.29 -3.76
C GLU A 57 -6.13 -14.10 -3.36
N ASP A 58 -6.15 -13.01 -4.15
CA ASP A 58 -5.34 -11.83 -3.92
C ASP A 58 -5.84 -10.99 -2.72
N LEU A 59 -7.02 -11.29 -2.16
CA LEU A 59 -7.62 -10.50 -1.07
C LEU A 59 -6.72 -10.40 0.16
N ARG A 60 -6.01 -11.48 0.51
CA ARG A 60 -5.06 -11.44 1.64
C ARG A 60 -3.87 -10.53 1.34
N SER A 61 -3.33 -10.64 0.13
CA SER A 61 -2.21 -9.84 -0.34
C SER A 61 -2.60 -8.37 -0.45
N LEU A 62 -3.86 -8.06 -0.83
CA LEU A 62 -4.40 -6.71 -0.85
C LEU A 62 -4.45 -6.08 0.55
N VAL A 63 -4.93 -6.84 1.55
CA VAL A 63 -4.94 -6.39 2.95
C VAL A 63 -3.53 -6.13 3.47
N LYS A 64 -2.57 -7.04 3.18
CA LYS A 64 -1.15 -6.82 3.52
C LYS A 64 -0.59 -5.58 2.81
N LEU A 65 -0.90 -5.38 1.53
CA LEU A 65 -0.43 -4.22 0.77
C LEU A 65 -0.97 -2.92 1.38
N CYS A 66 -2.26 -2.88 1.75
CA CYS A 66 -2.83 -1.74 2.47
C CYS A 66 -2.11 -1.48 3.81
N GLN A 67 -1.73 -2.53 4.54
CA GLN A 67 -0.99 -2.38 5.79
C GLN A 67 0.38 -1.73 5.54
N VAL A 68 1.12 -2.22 4.53
CA VAL A 68 2.42 -1.69 4.15
C VAL A 68 2.31 -0.25 3.66
N MET A 69 1.31 0.07 2.83
CA MET A 69 1.08 1.44 2.35
C MET A 69 0.74 2.39 3.49
N ALA A 70 -0.14 1.99 4.42
CA ALA A 70 -0.49 2.82 5.58
C ALA A 70 0.75 3.15 6.41
N PHE A 71 1.59 2.14 6.68
CA PHE A 71 2.86 2.34 7.37
C PHE A 71 3.82 3.27 6.59
N ALA A 72 3.98 3.06 5.28
CA ALA A 72 4.87 3.86 4.45
C ALA A 72 4.46 5.35 4.42
N ILE A 73 3.17 5.64 4.32
CA ILE A 73 2.65 7.02 4.34
C ILE A 73 2.85 7.66 5.73
N LEU A 74 2.69 6.90 6.81
CA LEU A 74 2.95 7.37 8.18
C LEU A 74 4.42 7.71 8.40
N ASP A 75 5.32 6.80 7.99
CA ASP A 75 6.77 6.93 8.14
C ASP A 75 7.31 8.15 7.37
N ASP A 76 6.74 8.44 6.21
CA ASP A 76 7.09 9.60 5.39
C ASP A 76 6.80 10.94 6.09
N GLY A 77 5.79 10.99 6.97
CA GLY A 77 5.57 12.09 7.91
C GLY A 77 4.90 13.35 7.36
N TRP A 78 4.64 13.43 6.04
CA TRP A 78 4.05 14.61 5.39
C TRP A 78 2.52 14.73 5.47
N VAL A 79 1.85 13.78 6.13
CA VAL A 79 0.40 13.83 6.35
C VAL A 79 0.04 14.77 7.50
N SER A 80 -1.19 15.30 7.48
CA SER A 80 -1.75 16.07 8.59
C SER A 80 -1.91 15.21 9.86
N ASP A 81 -2.03 15.85 11.03
CA ASP A 81 -2.20 15.15 12.30
C ASP A 81 -3.46 14.28 12.34
N ASP A 82 -4.55 14.75 11.75
CA ASP A 82 -5.81 14.00 11.62
C ASP A 82 -5.60 12.75 10.77
N CYS A 83 -5.00 12.90 9.59
CA CYS A 83 -4.70 11.78 8.69
C CYS A 83 -3.71 10.80 9.31
N ARG A 84 -2.71 11.29 10.07
CA ARG A 84 -1.76 10.45 10.81
C ARG A 84 -2.49 9.58 11.84
N THR A 85 -3.47 10.14 12.54
CA THR A 85 -4.26 9.40 13.53
C THR A 85 -5.08 8.30 12.85
N GLU A 86 -5.78 8.63 11.77
CA GLU A 86 -6.57 7.65 10.99
C GLU A 86 -5.70 6.53 10.41
N LEU A 87 -4.56 6.87 9.80
CA LEU A 87 -3.63 5.90 9.24
C LEU A 87 -2.99 5.02 10.32
N THR A 88 -2.69 5.58 11.49
CA THR A 88 -2.15 4.79 12.63
C THR A 88 -3.18 3.77 13.08
N GLN A 89 -4.44 4.17 13.22
CA GLN A 89 -5.52 3.25 13.56
C GLN A 89 -5.69 2.18 12.47
N LEU A 90 -5.75 2.57 11.20
CA LEU A 90 -5.85 1.63 10.08
C LEU A 90 -4.70 0.62 10.07
N TRP A 91 -3.46 1.08 10.26
CA TRP A 91 -2.29 0.22 10.30
C TRP A 91 -2.40 -0.82 11.42
N HIS A 92 -2.81 -0.42 12.63
CA HIS A 92 -3.03 -1.35 13.74
C HIS A 92 -4.17 -2.35 13.49
N GLU A 93 -5.27 -1.91 12.90
CA GLU A 93 -6.40 -2.78 12.56
C GLU A 93 -6.00 -3.84 11.53
N LEU A 94 -5.26 -3.42 10.50
CA LEU A 94 -4.74 -4.32 9.47
C LEU A 94 -3.69 -5.27 10.03
N ASP A 95 -2.78 -4.79 10.89
CA ASP A 95 -1.79 -5.63 11.57
C ASP A 95 -2.44 -6.72 12.42
N ALA A 96 -3.52 -6.39 13.12
CA ALA A 96 -4.27 -7.37 13.91
C ALA A 96 -4.91 -8.46 13.04
N VAL A 97 -5.28 -8.15 11.80
CA VAL A 97 -5.80 -9.11 10.82
C VAL A 97 -4.67 -9.98 10.25
N THR A 98 -3.59 -9.35 9.77
CA THR A 98 -2.49 -10.06 9.10
C THR A 98 -1.66 -10.90 10.07
N SER A 99 -1.48 -10.44 11.32
CA SER A 99 -0.83 -11.19 12.39
C SER A 99 -1.54 -12.52 12.72
N LYS A 100 -2.87 -12.59 12.56
CA LYS A 100 -3.62 -13.84 12.75
C LYS A 100 -3.35 -14.85 11.65
N TRP A 101 -3.13 -14.37 10.42
CA TRP A 101 -2.82 -15.26 9.28
C TRP A 101 -1.45 -15.90 9.41
N ASN A 102 -0.48 -15.17 9.97
CA ASN A 102 0.88 -15.67 10.17
C ASN A 102 0.98 -16.71 11.30
N ARG A 103 -0.01 -16.81 12.20
CA ARG A 103 0.04 -17.71 13.37
C ARG A 103 -0.40 -19.15 13.11
N GLY A 104 -1.01 -19.47 11.96
CA GLY A 104 -1.45 -20.83 11.60
C GLY A 104 -2.40 -21.51 12.62
N PRO A 105 -3.07 -22.61 12.24
CA PRO A 105 -3.90 -23.39 13.17
C PRO A 105 -3.12 -24.32 14.12
N ASN A 106 -1.78 -24.39 14.04
CA ASN A 106 -0.97 -25.36 14.79
C ASN A 106 -0.50 -24.85 16.17
N GLY A 107 -1.43 -24.26 16.92
CA GLY A 107 -1.24 -23.91 18.33
C GLY A 107 -1.67 -25.02 19.31
N THR A 108 -1.92 -26.25 18.87
CA THR A 108 -2.10 -27.38 19.78
C THR A 108 -0.74 -27.91 20.22
N SER A 109 -0.21 -27.29 21.27
CA SER A 109 0.83 -27.87 22.11
C SER A 109 0.33 -29.22 22.64
N HIS A 110 0.79 -30.32 22.06
CA HIS A 110 0.85 -31.58 22.78
C HIS A 110 2.13 -31.56 23.63
N SER A 111 1.97 -31.34 24.93
CA SER A 111 2.86 -31.80 25.99
C SER A 111 2.06 -31.87 27.28
#